data_AF-A0A7V3IXW8-F1
#
_entry.id   AF-A0A7V3IXW8-F1
#
_cell.length_a   1.000
_cell.length_b   1.000
_cell.length_c   1.000
_cell.angle_alpha   90.00
_cell.angle_beta   90.00
_cell.angle_gamma   90.00
#
_symmetry.space_group_name_H-M   'P 1'
#
loop_
_entity.id
_entity.type
_entity.pdbx_description
1 polymer ?
#
loop_
_entity_poly.entity_id
_entity_poly.type
_entity_poly.pdbx_seq_one_letter_code
_entity_poly.pdbx_strand_id
1 'polypeptide(L)'
;MTPLAQRATASFGSALLPQELGGPATAQLVERVERYVARLPAMSRMALRAGLLSVTAASYLTTGRSLTRLDPDARERVLRRIAALGPDAGAAIEGLKAIVLLANGADAYAAELLDRAAEHDVARPDAALDVTASLDCPSVLRADAAVVGSGAGGAMAARTLARAGLSTVVLEEGRRWTVEEFRSTHPIDRYAGLYRGAGATIALGRPAVVLPIGRAVGGSTVVNSGTCYRPPLPVQQRWCDEFGLTLAEPDRLTGYLDDVEQTLQVAPVPLEIMGRNGRLLLDGAAALGWQAAPIPRNAPGCDACCQCAIGCPRNAKFGVHLNALPQACAHGARIVSHARAERVLHARGRAQGVRARRPDGTTIDVLADTVVVAAGATETPGLLCRSGLGGHPRLGRNLALHPAVALAGRFDHEVTAWRGVLQSAAVDELHAVHGVLIEATSTPPGMGSMVFPGYGAELLGWLDRAAHVATFGAMVADRGAGRVFSVGGETLLRYNIARGDAAKLVTALEAMGKLLFAAGAVEVLTGLPAAPTVASLPALQDLLARSSPKRLHLAAFHPTGTAAAGSDAQHCPVDPRGRLRGVDGVWVADASILPSCPEVNPQMSIMALALAVADEIVADRQV
;
A
#
# COMPACT_ATOMS: atom_id res chain seq x y z
N MET A 1 30.53 -2.22 -6.14
CA MET A 1 30.05 -1.28 -5.09
C MET A 1 31.20 -0.37 -4.70
N THR A 2 30.97 0.91 -4.37
CA THR A 2 32.08 1.80 -3.96
C THR A 2 32.33 1.67 -2.45
N PRO A 3 33.59 1.58 -1.98
CA PRO A 3 33.92 1.56 -0.55
C PRO A 3 33.36 2.75 0.23
N LEU A 4 33.16 3.89 -0.46
CA LEU A 4 32.60 5.10 0.10
C LEU A 4 31.13 4.92 0.56
N ALA A 5 30.31 4.20 -0.21
CA ALA A 5 28.91 3.97 0.14
C ALA A 5 28.77 3.10 1.40
N GLN A 6 29.54 2.02 1.49
CA GLN A 6 29.56 1.15 2.67
C GLN A 6 29.99 1.91 3.94
N ARG A 7 30.99 2.79 3.83
CA ARG A 7 31.42 3.64 4.95
C ARG A 7 30.32 4.61 5.39
N ALA A 8 29.54 5.17 4.46
CA ALA A 8 28.43 6.06 4.79
C ALA A 8 27.27 5.32 5.48
N THR A 9 26.93 4.11 5.00
CA THR A 9 25.96 3.23 5.64
C THR A 9 26.41 2.83 7.05
N ALA A 10 27.68 2.42 7.20
CA ALA A 10 28.28 2.09 8.50
C ALA A 10 28.23 3.28 9.48
N SER A 11 28.59 4.46 8.98
CA SER A 11 28.57 5.72 9.72
C SER A 11 27.18 5.98 10.30
N PHE A 12 26.17 6.12 9.44
CA PHE A 12 24.80 6.38 9.90
C PHE A 12 24.25 5.24 10.77
N GLY A 13 24.49 3.99 10.38
CA GLY A 13 24.05 2.81 11.13
C GLY A 13 24.60 2.75 12.55
N SER A 14 25.89 3.03 12.73
CA SER A 14 26.56 3.06 14.05
C SER A 14 26.10 4.20 14.97
N ALA A 15 25.46 5.23 14.41
CA ALA A 15 24.81 6.29 15.17
C ALA A 15 23.36 5.96 15.49
N LEU A 16 22.68 5.25 14.59
CA LEU A 16 21.29 4.88 14.76
C LEU A 16 21.12 3.71 15.74
N LEU A 17 21.89 2.64 15.54
CA LEU A 17 21.86 1.40 16.32
C LEU A 17 23.30 1.05 16.76
N PRO A 18 23.86 1.78 17.75
CA PRO A 18 25.24 1.61 18.18
C PRO A 18 25.49 0.22 18.75
N GLN A 19 26.48 -0.48 18.20
CA GLN A 19 26.91 -1.80 18.65
C GLN A 19 27.38 -1.76 20.11
N GLU A 20 27.98 -0.64 20.52
CA GLU A 20 28.48 -0.41 21.88
C GLU A 20 27.37 -0.46 22.95
N LEU A 21 26.11 -0.27 22.54
CA LEU A 21 24.93 -0.28 23.42
C LEU A 21 24.01 -1.49 23.17
N GLY A 22 24.52 -2.55 22.55
CA GLY A 22 23.74 -3.77 22.25
C GLY A 22 23.07 -3.77 20.86
N GLY A 23 23.35 -2.77 20.01
CA GLY A 23 22.97 -2.80 18.61
C GLY A 23 23.68 -3.90 17.81
N PRO A 24 23.25 -4.15 16.55
CA PRO A 24 23.89 -5.14 15.69
C PRO A 24 25.33 -4.75 15.34
N ALA A 25 26.15 -5.74 15.01
CA ALA A 25 27.50 -5.48 14.53
C ALA A 25 27.46 -4.57 13.28
N THR A 26 28.33 -3.56 13.23
CA THR A 26 28.27 -2.55 12.15
C THR A 26 28.38 -3.18 10.75
N ALA A 27 29.24 -4.20 10.60
CA ALA A 27 29.39 -4.92 9.33
C ALA A 27 28.10 -5.65 8.92
N GLN A 28 27.43 -6.30 9.87
CA GLN A 28 26.16 -6.99 9.66
C GLN A 28 25.05 -6.00 9.27
N LEU A 29 24.98 -4.84 9.94
CA LEU A 29 24.01 -3.80 9.62
C LEU A 29 24.20 -3.27 8.19
N VAL A 30 25.45 -3.07 7.76
CA VAL A 30 25.76 -2.64 6.38
C VAL A 30 25.30 -3.70 5.37
N GLU A 31 25.55 -4.97 5.63
CA GLU A 31 25.09 -6.06 4.77
C GLU A 31 23.56 -6.08 4.63
N ARG A 32 22.86 -6.01 5.76
CA ARG A 32 21.39 -5.96 5.83
C ARG A 32 20.82 -4.80 5.00
N VAL A 33 21.35 -3.60 5.20
CA VAL A 33 20.91 -2.40 4.47
C VAL A 33 21.24 -2.51 3.00
N GLU A 34 22.46 -2.89 2.61
CA GLU A 34 22.84 -2.99 1.20
C GLU A 34 22.06 -4.07 0.44
N ARG A 35 21.65 -5.16 1.10
CA ARG A 35 20.73 -6.17 0.52
C ARG A 35 19.45 -5.53 0.01
N TYR A 36 18.84 -4.64 0.80
CA TYR A 36 17.63 -3.92 0.39
C TYR A 36 17.94 -2.80 -0.61
N VAL A 37 18.99 -2.01 -0.38
CA VAL A 37 19.35 -0.86 -1.23
C VAL A 37 19.70 -1.30 -2.67
N ALA A 38 20.25 -2.50 -2.84
CA ALA A 38 20.48 -3.08 -4.16
C ALA A 38 19.20 -3.29 -4.99
N ARG A 39 18.04 -3.46 -4.32
CA ARG A 39 16.72 -3.66 -4.95
C ARG A 39 16.02 -2.35 -5.30
N LEU A 40 16.46 -1.23 -4.73
CA LEU A 40 15.85 0.09 -4.99
C LEU A 40 16.10 0.54 -6.45
N PRO A 41 15.14 1.28 -7.05
CA PRO A 41 15.36 1.99 -8.31
C PRO A 41 16.63 2.84 -8.26
N ALA A 42 17.29 3.03 -9.42
CA ALA A 42 18.57 3.73 -9.50
C ALA A 42 18.53 5.14 -8.87
N MET A 43 17.48 5.91 -9.14
CA MET A 43 17.30 7.25 -8.59
C MET A 43 17.11 7.23 -7.07
N SER A 44 16.24 6.37 -6.54
CA SER A 44 16.04 6.23 -5.09
C SER A 44 17.31 5.79 -4.37
N ARG A 45 18.06 4.85 -4.98
CA ARG A 45 19.35 4.38 -4.47
C ARG A 45 20.40 5.48 -4.44
N MET A 46 20.46 6.31 -5.48
CA MET A 46 21.37 7.46 -5.53
C MET A 46 21.01 8.51 -4.48
N ALA A 47 19.72 8.85 -4.35
CA ALA A 47 19.23 9.80 -3.35
C ALA A 47 19.54 9.33 -1.91
N LEU A 48 19.30 8.05 -1.61
CA LEU A 48 19.65 7.44 -0.33
C LEU A 48 21.15 7.56 -0.04
N ARG A 49 22.00 7.17 -1.00
CA ARG A 49 23.46 7.24 -0.84
C ARG A 49 23.95 8.67 -0.65
N ALA A 50 23.40 9.62 -1.39
CA ALA A 50 23.69 11.04 -1.20
C ALA A 50 23.33 11.50 0.21
N GLY A 51 22.13 11.14 0.71
CA GLY A 51 21.70 11.46 2.07
C GLY A 51 22.64 10.89 3.15
N LEU A 52 23.03 9.61 3.06
CA LEU A 52 23.97 8.99 3.99
C LEU A 52 25.36 9.67 3.98
N LEU A 53 25.83 10.07 2.79
CA LEU A 53 27.08 10.81 2.64
C LEU A 53 26.99 12.21 3.24
N SER A 54 25.87 12.91 3.04
CA SER A 54 25.62 14.23 3.62
C SER A 54 25.66 14.19 5.14
N VAL A 55 25.10 13.15 5.78
CA VAL A 55 25.19 12.98 7.25
C VAL A 55 26.64 12.78 7.70
N THR A 56 27.40 11.96 6.97
CA THR A 56 28.82 11.71 7.28
C THR A 56 29.65 13.00 7.14
N ALA A 57 29.41 13.79 6.09
CA ALA A 57 30.05 15.09 5.89
C ALA A 57 29.67 16.09 6.99
N ALA A 58 28.38 16.16 7.36
CA ALA A 58 27.90 17.04 8.42
C ALA A 58 28.55 16.71 9.77
N SER A 59 28.77 15.43 10.09
CA SER A 59 29.54 15.04 11.28
C SER A 59 30.94 15.64 11.28
N TYR A 60 31.68 15.48 10.17
CA TYR A 60 33.06 15.97 10.08
C TYR A 60 33.11 17.51 10.19
N LEU A 61 32.21 18.20 9.50
CA LEU A 61 32.14 19.66 9.53
C LEU A 61 31.75 20.22 10.91
N THR A 62 30.98 19.50 11.70
CA THR A 62 30.49 19.98 13.01
C THR A 62 31.33 19.52 14.20
N THR A 63 32.08 18.42 14.06
CA THR A 63 32.85 17.81 15.17
C THR A 63 34.34 17.63 14.88
N GLY A 64 34.79 17.85 13.65
CA GLY A 64 36.16 17.54 13.19
C GLY A 64 36.46 16.04 13.07
N ARG A 65 35.47 15.16 13.29
CA ARG A 65 35.62 13.70 13.24
C ARG A 65 34.48 13.04 12.46
N SER A 66 34.79 11.90 11.85
CA SER A 66 33.76 11.01 11.26
C SER A 66 32.83 10.50 12.37
N LEU A 67 31.55 10.27 12.04
CA LEU A 67 30.53 9.81 12.97
C LEU A 67 30.97 8.52 13.68
N THR A 68 31.57 7.59 12.94
CA THR A 68 32.12 6.31 13.46
C THR A 68 33.23 6.46 14.51
N ARG A 69 33.89 7.62 14.61
CA ARG A 69 34.97 7.89 15.58
C ARG A 69 34.49 8.63 16.82
N LEU A 70 33.21 9.00 16.86
CA LEU A 70 32.58 9.60 18.02
C LEU A 70 32.08 8.50 18.97
N ASP A 71 31.92 8.81 20.25
CA ASP A 71 31.18 7.97 21.19
C ASP A 71 29.67 7.96 20.84
N PRO A 72 28.89 6.97 21.31
CA PRO A 72 27.47 6.83 20.98
C PRO A 72 26.64 8.10 21.25
N ASP A 73 26.85 8.76 22.39
CA ASP A 73 26.08 9.96 22.75
C ASP A 73 26.40 11.15 21.82
N ALA A 74 27.66 11.29 21.42
CA ALA A 74 28.08 12.29 20.45
C ALA A 74 27.51 12.02 19.06
N ARG A 75 27.44 10.75 18.64
CA ARG A 75 26.77 10.36 17.38
C ARG A 75 25.30 10.74 17.39
N GLU A 76 24.60 10.43 18.48
CA GLU A 76 23.19 10.77 18.66
C GLU A 76 22.96 12.28 18.60
N ARG A 77 23.78 13.07 19.31
CA ARG A 77 23.72 14.54 19.27
C ARG A 77 23.89 15.11 17.88
N VAL A 78 24.76 14.52 17.05
CA VAL A 78 24.93 14.93 15.65
C VAL A 78 23.64 14.67 14.86
N LEU A 79 23.03 13.49 14.97
CA LEU A 79 21.78 13.18 14.27
C LEU A 79 20.65 14.13 14.69
N ARG A 80 20.48 14.37 15.99
CA ARG A 80 19.49 15.33 16.52
C ARG A 80 19.72 16.74 16.00
N ARG A 81 20.98 17.19 15.96
CA ARG A 81 21.34 18.52 15.44
C ARG A 81 20.99 18.66 13.96
N ILE A 82 21.28 17.65 13.15
CA ILE A 82 20.93 17.65 11.71
C ILE A 82 19.42 17.66 11.54
N ALA A 83 18.70 16.80 12.26
CA ALA A 83 17.24 16.76 12.21
C ALA A 83 16.58 18.08 12.66
N ALA A 84 17.22 18.82 13.57
CA ALA A 84 16.77 20.11 14.06
C ALA A 84 17.08 21.30 13.13
N LEU A 85 17.88 21.12 12.06
CA LEU A 85 18.18 22.22 11.11
C LEU A 85 16.93 22.76 10.41
N GLY A 86 15.92 21.92 10.23
CA GLY A 86 14.65 22.32 9.66
C GLY A 86 13.76 21.11 9.34
N PRO A 87 12.48 21.34 9.00
CA PRO A 87 11.52 20.26 8.74
C PRO A 87 11.96 19.29 7.65
N ASP A 88 12.55 19.81 6.57
CA ASP A 88 12.97 18.99 5.43
C ASP A 88 14.21 18.13 5.80
N ALA A 89 15.13 18.66 6.62
CA ALA A 89 16.28 17.90 7.12
C ALA A 89 15.86 16.81 8.12
N GLY A 90 14.91 17.12 9.02
CA GLY A 90 14.31 16.15 9.93
C GLY A 90 13.61 15.01 9.18
N ALA A 91 12.78 15.34 8.19
CA ALA A 91 12.11 14.33 7.36
C ALA A 91 13.11 13.46 6.58
N ALA A 92 14.22 14.03 6.10
CA ALA A 92 15.28 13.27 5.44
C ALA A 92 15.94 12.26 6.41
N ILE A 93 16.29 12.67 7.63
CA ILE A 93 16.87 11.76 8.64
C ILE A 93 15.88 10.66 9.02
N GLU A 94 14.61 10.98 9.20
CA GLU A 94 13.56 9.98 9.48
C GLU A 94 13.37 9.00 8.32
N GLY A 95 13.45 9.46 7.07
CA GLY A 95 13.44 8.59 5.90
C GLY A 95 14.63 7.64 5.83
N LEU A 96 15.84 8.12 6.16
CA LEU A 96 17.03 7.28 6.29
C LEU A 96 16.87 6.25 7.41
N LYS A 97 16.36 6.68 8.58
CA LYS A 97 16.06 5.82 9.72
C LYS A 97 15.09 4.69 9.33
N ALA A 98 13.98 5.04 8.67
CA ALA A 98 12.96 4.06 8.27
C ALA A 98 13.54 2.95 7.38
N ILE A 99 14.42 3.29 6.43
CA ILE A 99 15.08 2.31 5.56
C ILE A 99 16.00 1.37 6.36
N VAL A 100 16.81 1.92 7.27
CA VAL A 100 17.72 1.10 8.09
C VAL A 100 16.94 0.21 9.05
N LEU A 101 15.88 0.72 9.68
CA LEU A 101 15.04 -0.05 10.59
C LEU A 101 14.27 -1.16 9.87
N LEU A 102 13.72 -0.88 8.68
CA LEU A 102 13.06 -1.89 7.85
C LEU A 102 14.02 -3.05 7.52
N ALA A 103 15.22 -2.73 7.01
CA ALA A 103 16.19 -3.75 6.62
C ALA A 103 16.73 -4.53 7.84
N ASN A 104 17.03 -3.83 8.93
CA ASN A 104 17.52 -4.46 10.15
C ASN A 104 16.47 -5.36 10.81
N GLY A 105 15.25 -4.86 10.96
CA GLY A 105 14.16 -5.60 11.58
C GLY A 105 13.73 -6.83 10.78
N ALA A 106 13.69 -6.70 9.44
CA ALA A 106 13.39 -7.84 8.56
C ALA A 106 14.39 -8.99 8.71
N ASP A 107 15.65 -8.70 8.98
CA ASP A 107 16.72 -9.69 9.18
C ASP A 107 16.71 -10.24 10.61
N ALA A 108 16.56 -9.36 11.61
CA ALA A 108 16.51 -9.75 13.03
C ALA A 108 15.37 -10.73 13.34
N TYR A 109 14.24 -10.61 12.64
CA TYR A 109 13.07 -11.47 12.79
C TYR A 109 12.90 -12.50 11.66
N ALA A 110 13.91 -12.66 10.79
CA ALA A 110 13.80 -13.56 9.64
C ALA A 110 13.57 -15.01 10.06
N ALA A 111 14.32 -15.49 11.06
CA ALA A 111 14.16 -16.86 11.58
C ALA A 111 12.76 -17.08 12.14
N GLU A 112 12.26 -16.21 13.04
CA GLU A 112 10.89 -16.30 13.57
C GLU A 112 9.84 -16.34 12.46
N LEU A 113 9.98 -15.48 11.45
CA LEU A 113 9.03 -15.40 10.33
C LEU A 113 9.02 -16.67 9.46
N LEU A 114 10.19 -17.29 9.25
CA LEU A 114 10.36 -18.51 8.46
C LEU A 114 9.95 -19.76 9.27
N ASP A 115 10.32 -19.82 10.55
CA ASP A 115 9.95 -20.91 11.45
C ASP A 115 8.43 -20.96 11.64
N ARG A 116 7.78 -19.82 11.91
CA ARG A 116 6.31 -19.75 11.98
C ARG A 116 5.62 -20.14 10.67
N ALA A 117 6.25 -19.84 9.54
CA ALA A 117 5.77 -20.30 8.25
C ALA A 117 5.88 -21.82 8.15
N ALA A 118 6.99 -22.42 8.57
CA ALA A 118 7.23 -23.86 8.56
C ALA A 118 6.32 -24.64 9.54
N GLU A 119 6.05 -24.09 10.73
CA GLU A 119 5.21 -24.70 11.78
C GLU A 119 3.78 -24.99 11.33
N HIS A 120 3.22 -24.15 10.46
CA HIS A 120 1.83 -24.24 10.06
C HIS A 120 1.68 -24.74 8.64
N ASP A 121 0.76 -25.67 8.45
CA ASP A 121 0.38 -26.16 7.12
C ASP A 121 -0.14 -25.04 6.24
N VAL A 122 0.10 -25.20 4.94
CA VAL A 122 -0.48 -24.34 3.93
C VAL A 122 -2.01 -24.48 3.96
N ALA A 123 -2.73 -23.37 4.13
CA ALA A 123 -4.20 -23.36 4.18
C ALA A 123 -4.83 -23.67 2.81
N ARG A 124 -4.12 -23.37 1.71
CA ARG A 124 -4.49 -23.77 0.35
C ARG A 124 -3.28 -23.79 -0.58
N PRO A 125 -3.18 -24.74 -1.53
CA PRO A 125 -2.09 -24.77 -2.49
C PRO A 125 -2.12 -23.52 -3.39
N ASP A 126 -1.07 -23.33 -4.18
CA ASP A 126 -1.12 -22.34 -5.24
C ASP A 126 -2.19 -22.72 -6.26
N ALA A 127 -2.96 -21.73 -6.71
CA ALA A 127 -4.04 -21.98 -7.65
C ALA A 127 -3.51 -22.33 -9.06
N ALA A 128 -4.28 -23.14 -9.79
CA ALA A 128 -4.00 -23.40 -11.21
C ALA A 128 -4.23 -22.11 -12.00
N LEU A 129 -3.17 -21.59 -12.61
CA LEU A 129 -3.18 -20.40 -13.45
C LEU A 129 -2.47 -20.71 -14.75
N ASP A 130 -3.03 -20.27 -15.88
CA ASP A 130 -2.35 -20.26 -17.17
C ASP A 130 -1.49 -18.99 -17.26
N VAL A 131 -0.29 -19.06 -16.67
CA VAL A 131 0.67 -17.95 -16.61
C VAL A 131 1.93 -18.33 -17.37
N THR A 132 2.25 -17.53 -18.39
CA THR A 132 3.50 -17.65 -19.15
C THR A 132 4.32 -16.38 -18.96
N ALA A 133 5.64 -16.49 -18.79
CA ALA A 133 6.49 -15.32 -18.74
C ALA A 133 6.58 -14.68 -20.13
N SER A 134 6.67 -13.36 -20.20
CA SER A 134 6.66 -12.62 -21.46
C SER A 134 7.78 -13.00 -22.44
N LEU A 135 8.91 -13.53 -21.91
CA LEU A 135 10.04 -14.02 -22.70
C LEU A 135 9.76 -15.34 -23.42
N ASP A 136 8.85 -16.15 -22.85
CA ASP A 136 8.44 -17.45 -23.40
C ASP A 136 7.24 -17.32 -24.35
N CYS A 137 6.67 -16.12 -24.47
CA CYS A 137 5.60 -15.82 -25.41
C CYS A 137 6.14 -15.45 -26.80
N PRO A 138 5.38 -15.71 -27.88
CA PRO A 138 5.67 -15.11 -29.19
C PRO A 138 5.61 -13.57 -29.10
N SER A 139 6.24 -12.88 -30.06
CA SER A 139 6.24 -11.41 -30.12
C SER A 139 4.86 -10.80 -30.39
N VAL A 140 3.92 -11.60 -30.91
CA VAL A 140 2.54 -11.20 -31.16
C VAL A 140 1.58 -12.26 -30.64
N LEU A 141 0.60 -11.84 -29.86
CA LEU A 141 -0.55 -12.63 -29.42
C LEU A 141 -1.83 -12.03 -30.00
N ARG A 142 -2.86 -12.86 -30.18
CA ARG A 142 -4.20 -12.44 -30.58
C ARG A 142 -5.21 -12.90 -29.54
N ALA A 143 -6.18 -12.03 -29.27
CA ALA A 143 -7.25 -12.22 -28.31
C ALA A 143 -8.46 -11.36 -28.72
N ASP A 144 -9.64 -11.69 -28.21
CA ASP A 144 -10.81 -10.82 -28.28
C ASP A 144 -10.62 -9.62 -27.34
N ALA A 145 -10.08 -9.86 -26.15
CA ALA A 145 -9.84 -8.85 -25.13
C ALA A 145 -8.41 -8.90 -24.57
N ALA A 146 -7.81 -7.72 -24.42
CA ALA A 146 -6.56 -7.51 -23.71
C ALA A 146 -6.83 -6.76 -22.40
N VAL A 147 -6.52 -7.37 -21.26
CA VAL A 147 -6.63 -6.76 -19.93
C VAL A 147 -5.25 -6.33 -19.46
N VAL A 148 -5.07 -5.05 -19.10
CA VAL A 148 -3.79 -4.50 -18.65
C VAL A 148 -3.79 -4.38 -17.13
N GLY A 149 -3.08 -5.28 -16.46
CA GLY A 149 -3.00 -5.38 -15.01
C GLY A 149 -3.84 -6.53 -14.47
N SER A 150 -3.26 -7.36 -13.61
CA SER A 150 -3.92 -8.54 -13.02
C SER A 150 -4.45 -8.31 -11.60
N GLY A 151 -4.53 -7.04 -11.18
CA GLY A 151 -4.99 -6.63 -9.86
C GLY A 151 -6.49 -6.80 -9.63
N ALA A 152 -7.00 -6.17 -8.57
CA ALA A 152 -8.40 -6.30 -8.12
C ALA A 152 -9.43 -6.16 -9.26
N GLY A 153 -9.36 -5.07 -10.03
CA GLY A 153 -10.30 -4.83 -11.12
C GLY A 153 -10.02 -5.66 -12.38
N GLY A 154 -8.74 -5.77 -12.78
CA GLY A 154 -8.37 -6.55 -13.97
C GLY A 154 -8.68 -8.04 -13.85
N ALA A 155 -8.53 -8.63 -12.67
CA ALA A 155 -8.91 -10.02 -12.43
C ALA A 155 -10.43 -10.25 -12.58
N MET A 156 -11.25 -9.31 -12.11
CA MET A 156 -12.70 -9.38 -12.24
C MET A 156 -13.14 -9.17 -13.68
N ALA A 157 -12.55 -8.21 -14.40
CA ALA A 157 -12.80 -8.04 -15.82
C ALA A 157 -12.41 -9.28 -16.62
N ALA A 158 -11.20 -9.83 -16.40
CA ALA A 158 -10.76 -11.04 -17.09
C ALA A 158 -11.67 -12.24 -16.83
N ARG A 159 -12.14 -12.40 -15.59
CA ARG A 159 -13.09 -13.45 -15.21
C ARG A 159 -14.41 -13.34 -15.98
N THR A 160 -15.02 -12.15 -15.99
CA THR A 160 -16.30 -11.92 -16.66
C THR A 160 -16.19 -12.12 -18.17
N LEU A 161 -15.16 -11.55 -18.79
CA LEU A 161 -14.95 -11.66 -20.24
C LEU A 161 -14.69 -13.11 -20.67
N ALA A 162 -13.86 -13.85 -19.94
CA ALA A 162 -13.58 -15.24 -20.24
C ALA A 162 -14.83 -16.14 -20.07
N ARG A 163 -15.63 -15.90 -19.02
CA ARG A 163 -16.92 -16.60 -18.82
C ARG A 163 -17.92 -16.35 -19.94
N ALA A 164 -17.89 -15.17 -20.53
CA ALA A 164 -18.69 -14.83 -21.71
C ALA A 164 -18.13 -15.43 -23.01
N GLY A 165 -17.05 -16.22 -22.95
CA GLY A 165 -16.47 -16.92 -24.09
C GLY A 165 -15.44 -16.12 -24.88
N LEU A 166 -15.03 -14.93 -24.41
CA LEU A 166 -14.02 -14.13 -25.08
C LEU A 166 -12.61 -14.69 -24.81
N SER A 167 -11.83 -14.89 -25.88
CA SER A 167 -10.41 -15.16 -25.76
C SER A 167 -9.73 -13.96 -25.09
N THR A 168 -9.28 -14.14 -23.86
CA THR A 168 -8.80 -13.04 -23.02
C THR A 168 -7.32 -13.21 -22.67
N VAL A 169 -6.53 -12.17 -22.86
CA VAL A 169 -5.11 -12.12 -22.44
C VAL A 169 -4.92 -11.02 -21.40
N VAL A 170 -4.38 -11.38 -20.25
CA VAL A 170 -4.04 -10.46 -19.15
C VAL A 170 -2.54 -10.18 -19.17
N LEU A 171 -2.14 -8.90 -19.24
CA LEU A 171 -0.75 -8.46 -19.14
C LEU A 171 -0.44 -8.00 -17.72
N GLU A 172 0.63 -8.52 -17.11
CA GLU A 172 1.07 -8.14 -15.77
C GLU A 172 2.59 -7.84 -15.75
N GLU A 173 2.98 -6.70 -15.16
CA GLU A 173 4.39 -6.32 -15.01
C GLU A 173 5.10 -7.22 -13.99
N GLY A 174 4.43 -7.58 -12.91
CA GLY A 174 4.94 -8.46 -11.88
C GLY A 174 5.04 -9.92 -12.30
N ARG A 175 5.72 -10.70 -11.45
CA ARG A 175 5.79 -12.15 -11.56
C ARG A 175 4.70 -12.83 -10.72
N ARG A 176 4.49 -14.12 -10.96
CA ARG A 176 3.79 -14.99 -10.02
C ARG A 176 4.70 -15.31 -8.82
N TRP A 177 4.15 -15.23 -7.63
CA TRP A 177 4.78 -15.73 -6.40
C TRP A 177 4.06 -17.00 -5.97
N THR A 178 4.81 -17.96 -5.44
CA THR A 178 4.25 -19.21 -4.89
C THR A 178 4.20 -19.18 -3.37
N VAL A 179 3.33 -20.00 -2.78
CA VAL A 179 3.29 -20.18 -1.34
C VAL A 179 4.62 -20.66 -0.78
N GLU A 180 5.31 -21.53 -1.51
CA GLU A 180 6.62 -22.03 -1.11
C GLU A 180 7.67 -20.90 -1.08
N GLU A 181 7.65 -19.99 -2.06
CA GLU A 181 8.50 -18.80 -2.02
C GLU A 181 8.17 -17.90 -0.84
N PHE A 182 6.89 -17.77 -0.46
CA PHE A 182 6.51 -17.02 0.74
C PHE A 182 6.99 -17.68 2.04
N ARG A 183 7.17 -19.00 2.06
CA ARG A 183 7.65 -19.78 3.21
C ARG A 183 9.17 -19.81 3.33
N SER A 184 9.88 -19.76 2.21
CA SER A 184 11.34 -19.98 2.16
C SER A 184 12.15 -18.70 1.87
N THR A 185 11.55 -17.69 1.24
CA THR A 185 12.28 -16.47 0.86
C THR A 185 12.39 -15.49 2.03
N HIS A 186 13.59 -14.93 2.19
CA HIS A 186 13.88 -13.94 3.22
C HIS A 186 12.87 -12.75 3.17
N PRO A 187 12.34 -12.28 4.32
CA PRO A 187 11.29 -11.26 4.38
C PRO A 187 11.58 -9.98 3.58
N ILE A 188 12.83 -9.46 3.64
CA ILE A 188 13.19 -8.24 2.91
C ILE A 188 13.18 -8.42 1.39
N ASP A 189 13.48 -9.62 0.89
CA ASP A 189 13.44 -9.92 -0.55
C ASP A 189 12.00 -10.11 -1.02
N ARG A 190 11.13 -10.69 -0.17
CA ARG A 190 9.68 -10.73 -0.41
C ARG A 190 9.13 -9.31 -0.52
N TYR A 191 9.41 -8.44 0.45
CA TYR A 191 9.00 -7.04 0.43
C TYR A 191 9.49 -6.32 -0.83
N ALA A 192 10.80 -6.32 -1.08
CA ALA A 192 11.37 -5.62 -2.23
C ALA A 192 10.88 -6.15 -3.59
N GLY A 193 10.58 -7.45 -3.67
CA GLY A 193 10.08 -8.08 -4.88
C GLY A 193 8.60 -7.80 -5.16
N LEU A 194 7.77 -7.80 -4.10
CA LEU A 194 6.32 -7.66 -4.16
C LEU A 194 5.85 -6.21 -4.35
N TYR A 195 6.65 -5.21 -3.98
CA TYR A 195 6.26 -3.80 -4.10
C TYR A 195 6.94 -3.10 -5.27
N ARG A 196 6.17 -2.28 -6.01
CA ARG A 196 6.72 -1.34 -7.01
C ARG A 196 7.74 -0.43 -6.32
N GLY A 197 8.86 -0.19 -7.01
CA GLY A 197 9.97 0.61 -6.47
C GLY A 197 10.58 0.02 -5.19
N ALA A 198 10.41 -1.28 -4.95
CA ALA A 198 10.76 -1.96 -3.70
C ALA A 198 10.11 -1.34 -2.45
N GLY A 199 8.93 -0.73 -2.60
CA GLY A 199 8.18 -0.11 -1.49
C GLY A 199 8.55 1.34 -1.22
N ALA A 200 9.41 1.95 -2.04
CA ALA A 200 9.86 3.35 -1.88
C ALA A 200 9.03 4.37 -2.68
N THR A 201 7.78 4.05 -3.02
CA THR A 201 6.89 4.98 -3.73
C THR A 201 6.33 6.02 -2.77
N ILE A 202 6.47 7.31 -3.14
CA ILE A 202 6.09 8.46 -2.32
C ILE A 202 5.29 9.45 -3.16
N ALA A 203 4.19 9.97 -2.61
CA ALA A 203 3.51 11.14 -3.15
C ALA A 203 4.13 12.42 -2.60
N LEU A 204 4.60 13.28 -3.51
CA LEU A 204 5.27 14.54 -3.18
C LEU A 204 4.23 15.54 -2.68
N GLY A 205 4.47 16.07 -1.49
CA GLY A 205 3.49 16.85 -0.76
C GLY A 205 4.04 17.41 0.54
N ARG A 206 3.22 18.20 1.24
CA ARG A 206 3.48 18.60 2.63
C ARG A 206 2.27 18.25 3.51
N PRO A 207 2.31 17.14 4.28
CA PRO A 207 3.43 16.19 4.37
C PRO A 207 3.55 15.29 3.13
N ALA A 208 4.71 14.67 2.94
CA ALA A 208 4.85 13.59 1.95
C ALA A 208 4.10 12.35 2.44
N VAL A 209 3.60 11.54 1.50
CA VAL A 209 2.81 10.34 1.82
C VAL A 209 3.51 9.12 1.25
N VAL A 210 3.71 8.08 2.05
CA VAL A 210 4.25 6.78 1.59
C VAL A 210 3.11 5.94 0.99
N LEU A 211 3.31 5.42 -0.23
CA LEU A 211 2.29 4.64 -0.95
C LEU A 211 2.87 3.31 -1.44
N PRO A 212 2.86 2.24 -0.64
CA PRO A 212 3.28 0.93 -1.12
C PRO A 212 2.26 0.36 -2.11
N ILE A 213 2.72 -0.01 -3.32
CA ILE A 213 1.88 -0.52 -4.41
C ILE A 213 2.38 -1.91 -4.81
N GLY A 214 1.48 -2.90 -4.89
CA GLY A 214 1.84 -4.27 -5.26
C GLY A 214 2.23 -4.41 -6.73
N ARG A 215 3.19 -5.29 -7.01
CA ARG A 215 3.67 -5.67 -8.34
C ARG A 215 3.88 -7.19 -8.39
N ALA A 216 2.81 -7.91 -8.68
CA ALA A 216 2.76 -9.36 -8.79
C ALA A 216 1.53 -9.76 -9.59
N VAL A 217 1.46 -11.01 -10.07
CA VAL A 217 0.21 -11.60 -10.55
C VAL A 217 -0.81 -11.57 -9.40
N GLY A 218 -1.88 -10.77 -9.55
CA GLY A 218 -2.84 -10.42 -8.49
C GLY A 218 -2.72 -8.98 -7.95
N GLY A 219 -1.71 -8.22 -8.36
CA GLY A 219 -1.47 -6.82 -7.98
C GLY A 219 -1.39 -6.59 -6.46
N SER A 220 -1.90 -5.44 -6.00
CA SER A 220 -1.91 -5.09 -4.57
C SER A 220 -2.74 -6.04 -3.69
N THR A 221 -3.61 -6.88 -4.26
CA THR A 221 -4.37 -7.89 -3.49
C THR A 221 -3.48 -9.01 -2.96
N VAL A 222 -2.23 -9.14 -3.45
CA VAL A 222 -1.24 -10.07 -2.92
C VAL A 222 -0.65 -9.56 -1.60
N VAL A 223 -0.56 -8.24 -1.42
CA VAL A 223 0.15 -7.61 -0.27
C VAL A 223 -0.72 -6.78 0.66
N ASN A 224 -2.00 -6.54 0.34
CA ASN A 224 -2.89 -5.86 1.27
C ASN A 224 -3.16 -6.70 2.53
N SER A 225 -3.80 -6.09 3.52
CA SER A 225 -4.20 -6.70 4.79
C SER A 225 -5.38 -7.66 4.69
N GLY A 226 -6.15 -7.57 3.61
CA GLY A 226 -7.35 -8.37 3.37
C GLY A 226 -8.65 -7.79 3.94
N THR A 227 -8.64 -6.56 4.46
CA THR A 227 -9.85 -5.85 4.90
C THR A 227 -10.85 -5.64 3.76
N CYS A 228 -12.13 -5.93 4.01
CA CYS A 228 -13.21 -5.93 3.02
C CYS A 228 -14.46 -5.23 3.56
N TYR A 229 -14.61 -3.94 3.27
CA TYR A 229 -15.83 -3.18 3.57
C TYR A 229 -16.60 -2.87 2.30
N ARG A 230 -17.93 -2.97 2.35
CA ARG A 230 -18.80 -2.39 1.32
C ARG A 230 -18.67 -0.86 1.35
N PRO A 231 -18.70 -0.16 0.19
CA PRO A 231 -18.79 1.29 0.19
C PRO A 231 -20.07 1.71 0.93
N PRO A 232 -20.03 2.68 1.86
CA PRO A 232 -21.23 3.15 2.55
C PRO A 232 -22.30 3.65 1.57
N LEU A 233 -23.58 3.45 1.89
CA LEU A 233 -24.68 3.89 1.02
C LEU A 233 -24.59 5.39 0.64
N PRO A 234 -24.26 6.33 1.55
CA PRO A 234 -24.08 7.74 1.17
C PRO A 234 -22.97 7.98 0.14
N VAL A 235 -21.95 7.12 0.11
CA VAL A 235 -20.88 7.21 -0.89
C VAL A 235 -21.37 6.71 -2.25
N GLN A 236 -22.15 5.61 -2.27
CA GLN A 236 -22.76 5.09 -3.50
C GLN A 236 -23.70 6.14 -4.11
N GLN A 237 -24.59 6.71 -3.29
CA GLN A 237 -25.50 7.80 -3.70
C GLN A 237 -24.73 9.01 -4.22
N ARG A 238 -23.66 9.43 -3.55
CA ARG A 238 -22.79 10.52 -4.03
C ARG A 238 -22.23 10.26 -5.41
N TRP A 239 -21.78 9.04 -5.70
CA TRP A 239 -21.27 8.68 -7.03
C TRP A 239 -22.35 8.77 -8.11
N CYS A 240 -23.60 8.42 -7.79
CA CYS A 240 -24.74 8.57 -8.69
C CYS A 240 -25.13 10.05 -8.86
N ASP A 241 -25.40 10.75 -7.76
CA ASP A 241 -26.00 12.08 -7.77
C ASP A 241 -25.03 13.16 -8.25
N GLU A 242 -23.78 13.13 -7.80
CA GLU A 242 -22.80 14.18 -8.12
C GLU A 242 -22.02 13.89 -9.41
N PHE A 243 -21.80 12.62 -9.75
CA PHE A 243 -20.97 12.23 -10.89
C PHE A 243 -21.76 11.55 -12.02
N GLY A 244 -23.02 11.16 -11.80
CA GLY A 244 -23.80 10.42 -12.78
C GLY A 244 -23.23 9.04 -13.08
N LEU A 245 -22.54 8.40 -12.12
CA LEU A 245 -21.97 7.07 -12.29
C LEU A 245 -23.05 6.01 -12.09
N THR A 246 -23.76 5.65 -13.16
CA THR A 246 -24.88 4.70 -13.12
C THR A 246 -24.47 3.27 -12.73
N LEU A 247 -23.20 2.91 -12.86
CA LEU A 247 -22.68 1.62 -12.36
C LEU A 247 -22.65 1.54 -10.83
N ALA A 248 -22.73 2.68 -10.14
CA ALA A 248 -22.74 2.77 -8.69
C ALA A 248 -24.15 2.82 -8.07
N GLU A 249 -25.20 2.73 -8.90
CA GLU A 249 -26.60 2.68 -8.44
C GLU A 249 -26.76 1.59 -7.37
N PRO A 250 -27.27 1.90 -6.15
CA PRO A 250 -27.23 0.97 -5.02
C PRO A 250 -27.81 -0.41 -5.30
N ASP A 251 -28.95 -0.49 -5.98
CA ASP A 251 -29.61 -1.76 -6.31
C ASP A 251 -28.76 -2.60 -7.27
N ARG A 252 -28.15 -1.94 -8.26
CA ARG A 252 -27.27 -2.60 -9.24
C ARG A 252 -25.94 -3.01 -8.60
N LEU A 253 -25.34 -2.12 -7.82
CA LEU A 253 -24.04 -2.32 -7.19
C LEU A 253 -24.10 -3.43 -6.12
N THR A 254 -25.24 -3.57 -5.42
CA THR A 254 -25.44 -4.62 -4.42
C THR A 254 -25.23 -6.01 -5.00
N GLY A 255 -25.79 -6.32 -6.17
CA GLY A 255 -25.59 -7.63 -6.81
C GLY A 255 -24.12 -7.93 -7.12
N TYR A 256 -23.35 -6.93 -7.57
CA TYR A 256 -21.91 -7.10 -7.79
C TYR A 256 -21.13 -7.21 -6.48
N LEU A 257 -21.52 -6.46 -5.43
CA LEU A 257 -20.89 -6.57 -4.11
C LEU A 257 -21.10 -7.97 -3.53
N ASP A 258 -22.28 -8.56 -3.69
CA ASP A 258 -22.58 -9.91 -3.23
C ASP A 258 -21.68 -10.95 -3.92
N ASP A 259 -21.52 -10.88 -5.26
CA ASP A 259 -20.57 -11.74 -6.01
C ASP A 259 -19.13 -11.56 -5.50
N VAL A 260 -18.70 -10.31 -5.28
CA VAL A 260 -17.36 -10.02 -4.77
C VAL A 260 -17.15 -10.61 -3.38
N GLU A 261 -18.10 -10.46 -2.46
CA GLU A 261 -18.01 -11.03 -1.10
C GLU A 261 -17.93 -12.54 -1.13
N GLN A 262 -18.75 -13.19 -1.96
CA GLN A 262 -18.72 -14.63 -2.15
C GLN A 262 -17.37 -15.10 -2.73
N THR A 263 -16.88 -14.39 -3.75
CA THR A 263 -15.60 -14.68 -4.41
C THR A 263 -14.42 -14.57 -3.44
N LEU A 264 -14.45 -13.55 -2.60
CA LEU A 264 -13.42 -13.27 -1.60
C LEU A 264 -13.58 -14.08 -0.31
N GLN A 265 -14.73 -14.74 -0.11
CA GLN A 265 -15.10 -15.41 1.13
C GLN A 265 -14.92 -14.50 2.34
N VAL A 266 -15.55 -13.33 2.28
CA VAL A 266 -15.45 -12.31 3.32
C VAL A 266 -16.11 -12.82 4.61
N ALA A 267 -15.38 -12.77 5.72
CA ALA A 267 -15.91 -13.08 7.05
C ALA A 267 -15.23 -12.20 8.10
N PRO A 268 -15.91 -11.86 9.22
CA PRO A 268 -15.28 -11.19 10.35
C PRO A 268 -14.08 -11.97 10.89
N VAL A 269 -13.07 -11.25 11.39
CA VAL A 269 -11.94 -11.87 12.09
C VAL A 269 -12.45 -12.66 13.30
N PRO A 270 -12.11 -13.96 13.42
CA PRO A 270 -12.42 -14.71 14.61
C PRO A 270 -11.69 -14.17 15.85
N LEU A 271 -12.37 -14.08 16.98
CA LEU A 271 -11.82 -13.50 18.21
C LEU A 271 -10.61 -14.29 18.73
N GLU A 272 -10.58 -15.60 18.48
CA GLU A 272 -9.53 -16.52 18.89
C GLU A 272 -8.17 -16.22 18.23
N ILE A 273 -8.15 -15.72 16.99
CA ILE A 273 -6.92 -15.41 16.25
C ILE A 273 -6.61 -13.90 16.20
N MET A 274 -7.47 -13.06 16.76
CA MET A 274 -7.40 -11.60 16.68
C MET A 274 -6.06 -11.05 17.21
N GLY A 275 -5.51 -11.68 18.25
CA GLY A 275 -4.33 -11.22 18.97
C GLY A 275 -4.62 -10.08 19.95
N ARG A 276 -3.66 -9.81 20.83
CA ARG A 276 -3.82 -8.84 21.93
C ARG A 276 -4.03 -7.42 21.43
N ASN A 277 -3.39 -7.02 20.33
CA ASN A 277 -3.52 -5.69 19.74
C ASN A 277 -4.98 -5.36 19.38
N GLY A 278 -5.69 -6.30 18.73
CA GLY A 278 -7.11 -6.14 18.42
C GLY A 278 -7.99 -6.13 19.65
N ARG A 279 -7.68 -6.98 20.63
CA ARG A 279 -8.43 -7.03 21.89
C ARG A 279 -8.36 -5.72 22.67
N LEU A 280 -7.17 -5.11 22.74
CA LEU A 280 -6.99 -3.80 23.38
C LEU A 280 -7.82 -2.69 22.71
N LEU A 281 -7.98 -2.72 21.38
CA LEU A 281 -8.86 -1.78 20.69
C LEU A 281 -10.32 -1.98 21.12
N LEU A 282 -10.80 -3.24 21.14
CA LEU A 282 -12.16 -3.56 21.57
C LEU A 282 -12.41 -3.19 23.03
N ASP A 283 -11.45 -3.49 23.92
CA ASP A 283 -11.55 -3.17 25.35
C ASP A 283 -11.56 -1.64 25.56
N GLY A 284 -10.70 -0.90 24.85
CA GLY A 284 -10.68 0.56 24.88
C GLY A 284 -11.98 1.18 24.34
N ALA A 285 -12.54 0.63 23.27
CA ALA A 285 -13.82 1.08 22.74
C ALA A 285 -14.98 0.80 23.71
N ALA A 286 -15.01 -0.40 24.32
CA ALA A 286 -16.00 -0.75 25.33
C ALA A 286 -15.94 0.17 26.55
N ALA A 287 -14.74 0.53 27.02
CA ALA A 287 -14.57 1.48 28.13
C ALA A 287 -15.08 2.89 27.81
N LEU A 288 -15.07 3.29 26.54
CA LEU A 288 -15.59 4.57 26.05
C LEU A 288 -17.06 4.51 25.61
N GLY A 289 -17.66 3.32 25.57
CA GLY A 289 -19.01 3.11 25.01
C GLY A 289 -19.10 3.30 23.50
N TRP A 290 -17.99 3.12 22.77
CA TRP A 290 -17.89 3.30 21.32
C TRP A 290 -18.22 2.01 20.55
N GLN A 291 -18.78 2.16 19.35
CA GLN A 291 -19.02 1.03 18.45
C GLN A 291 -17.70 0.48 17.89
N ALA A 292 -17.53 -0.84 18.04
CA ALA A 292 -16.36 -1.55 17.57
C ALA A 292 -16.69 -3.01 17.22
N ALA A 293 -16.02 -3.55 16.21
CA ALA A 293 -16.23 -4.91 15.75
C ALA A 293 -14.95 -5.55 15.17
N PRO A 294 -14.87 -6.89 15.13
CA PRO A 294 -13.87 -7.58 14.32
C PRO A 294 -13.99 -7.19 12.84
N ILE A 295 -12.86 -6.95 12.18
CA ILE A 295 -12.84 -6.50 10.78
C ILE A 295 -13.30 -7.62 9.83
N PRO A 296 -14.19 -7.36 8.86
CA PRO A 296 -14.46 -8.28 7.77
C PRO A 296 -13.25 -8.43 6.84
N ARG A 297 -12.79 -9.66 6.59
CA ARG A 297 -11.60 -9.96 5.78
C ARG A 297 -11.79 -11.10 4.80
N ASN A 298 -11.07 -11.05 3.68
CA ASN A 298 -10.92 -12.14 2.71
C ASN A 298 -9.81 -13.13 3.12
N ALA A 299 -9.82 -13.61 4.36
CA ALA A 299 -8.75 -14.47 4.87
C ALA A 299 -9.26 -15.77 5.53
N PRO A 300 -10.09 -16.59 4.83
CA PRO A 300 -10.52 -17.87 5.36
C PRO A 300 -9.31 -18.75 5.69
N GLY A 301 -9.34 -19.44 6.84
CA GLY A 301 -8.21 -20.26 7.31
C GLY A 301 -6.98 -19.47 7.77
N CYS A 302 -7.13 -18.15 8.04
CA CYS A 302 -6.06 -17.36 8.67
C CYS A 302 -5.74 -17.89 10.06
N ASP A 303 -4.46 -17.83 10.44
CA ASP A 303 -3.96 -18.26 11.75
C ASP A 303 -2.92 -17.27 12.27
N ALA A 304 -3.29 -15.98 12.24
CA ALA A 304 -2.56 -14.91 12.93
C ALA A 304 -1.04 -14.77 12.65
N CYS A 305 -0.57 -15.07 11.43
CA CYS A 305 0.86 -14.96 11.10
C CYS A 305 1.37 -13.52 10.94
N CYS A 306 0.49 -12.53 10.78
CA CYS A 306 0.82 -11.11 10.56
C CYS A 306 1.75 -10.83 9.34
N GLN A 307 1.86 -11.75 8.37
CA GLN A 307 2.75 -11.60 7.21
C GLN A 307 2.06 -11.04 5.94
N CYS A 308 0.83 -10.54 6.03
CA CYS A 308 0.04 -10.16 4.84
C CYS A 308 0.75 -9.16 3.91
N ALA A 309 1.53 -8.23 4.47
CA ALA A 309 2.30 -7.23 3.73
C ALA A 309 3.50 -7.81 2.93
N ILE A 310 3.91 -9.04 3.19
CA ILE A 310 5.07 -9.68 2.53
C ILE A 310 4.70 -11.03 1.90
N GLY A 311 3.42 -11.21 1.57
CA GLY A 311 2.87 -12.45 1.03
C GLY A 311 2.52 -13.45 2.14
N CYS A 312 1.33 -14.05 2.03
CA CYS A 312 0.84 -14.98 3.05
C CYS A 312 1.50 -16.37 2.88
N PRO A 313 2.29 -16.85 3.85
CA PRO A 313 3.00 -18.14 3.74
C PRO A 313 2.09 -19.38 3.82
N ARG A 314 0.78 -19.17 3.94
CA ARG A 314 -0.24 -20.22 3.99
C ARG A 314 -1.27 -20.09 2.87
N ASN A 315 -1.15 -19.07 2.01
CA ASN A 315 -2.20 -18.66 1.07
C ASN A 315 -3.58 -18.42 1.71
N ALA A 316 -3.67 -18.22 3.04
CA ALA A 316 -4.94 -18.00 3.74
C ALA A 316 -5.60 -16.67 3.36
N LYS A 317 -4.82 -15.62 3.06
CA LYS A 317 -5.33 -14.37 2.50
C LYS A 317 -5.71 -14.57 1.04
N PHE A 318 -7.01 -14.60 0.77
CA PHE A 318 -7.63 -15.01 -0.48
C PHE A 318 -7.68 -13.87 -1.50
N GLY A 319 -6.51 -13.39 -1.92
CA GLY A 319 -6.36 -12.40 -2.98
C GLY A 319 -6.77 -12.94 -4.36
N VAL A 320 -6.86 -12.06 -5.35
CA VAL A 320 -7.47 -12.43 -6.65
C VAL A 320 -6.68 -13.46 -7.47
N HIS A 321 -5.40 -13.62 -7.15
CA HIS A 321 -4.54 -14.69 -7.67
C HIS A 321 -4.96 -16.10 -7.21
N LEU A 322 -5.80 -16.22 -6.19
CA LEU A 322 -6.28 -17.50 -5.63
C LEU A 322 -7.77 -17.76 -5.91
N ASN A 323 -8.53 -16.77 -6.39
CA ASN A 323 -9.96 -16.92 -6.71
C ASN A 323 -10.34 -16.45 -8.13
N ALA A 324 -10.32 -15.15 -8.42
CA ALA A 324 -10.83 -14.60 -9.67
C ALA A 324 -9.95 -14.93 -10.89
N LEU A 325 -8.62 -14.84 -10.77
CA LEU A 325 -7.71 -15.22 -11.86
C LEU A 325 -7.80 -16.73 -12.20
N PRO A 326 -7.82 -17.66 -11.22
CA PRO A 326 -8.09 -19.07 -11.51
C PRO A 326 -9.45 -19.30 -12.18
N GLN A 327 -10.50 -18.59 -11.76
CA GLN A 327 -11.81 -18.65 -12.41
C GLN A 327 -11.74 -18.17 -13.87
N ALA A 328 -10.97 -17.13 -14.17
CA ALA A 328 -10.74 -16.66 -15.53
C ALA A 328 -9.96 -17.69 -16.36
N CYS A 329 -8.86 -18.24 -15.83
CA CYS A 329 -8.07 -19.26 -16.51
C CYS A 329 -8.85 -20.55 -16.78
N ALA A 330 -9.73 -20.95 -15.86
CA ALA A 330 -10.63 -22.09 -16.07
C ALA A 330 -11.58 -21.90 -17.27
N HIS A 331 -11.80 -20.65 -17.70
CA HIS A 331 -12.59 -20.30 -18.88
C HIS A 331 -11.69 -19.83 -20.06
N GLY A 332 -10.40 -20.18 -20.05
CA GLY A 332 -9.49 -19.95 -21.18
C GLY A 332 -8.75 -18.61 -21.17
N ALA A 333 -8.84 -17.80 -20.10
CA ALA A 333 -8.00 -16.62 -19.98
C ALA A 333 -6.52 -16.99 -19.80
N ARG A 334 -5.63 -16.30 -20.51
CA ARG A 334 -4.17 -16.47 -20.42
C ARG A 334 -3.53 -15.26 -19.76
N ILE A 335 -2.54 -15.48 -18.91
CA ILE A 335 -1.81 -14.41 -18.22
C ILE A 335 -0.37 -14.37 -18.73
N VAL A 336 0.07 -13.20 -19.17
CA VAL A 336 1.47 -12.92 -19.52
C VAL A 336 2.10 -12.10 -18.41
N SER A 337 2.95 -12.75 -17.63
CA SER A 337 3.71 -12.09 -16.55
C SER A 337 5.01 -11.45 -17.05
N HIS A 338 5.64 -10.60 -16.24
CA HIS A 338 6.83 -9.84 -16.63
C HIS A 338 6.66 -8.91 -17.86
N ALA A 339 5.42 -8.55 -18.19
CA ALA A 339 5.06 -7.71 -19.33
C ALA A 339 4.59 -6.33 -18.87
N ARG A 340 5.47 -5.32 -18.95
CA ARG A 340 5.09 -3.93 -18.63
C ARG A 340 4.39 -3.29 -19.82
N ALA A 341 3.08 -3.07 -19.74
CA ALA A 341 2.35 -2.34 -20.77
C ALA A 341 2.89 -0.91 -20.96
N GLU A 342 3.30 -0.60 -22.19
CA GLU A 342 3.86 0.71 -22.54
C GLU A 342 2.84 1.59 -23.25
N ARG A 343 1.99 0.96 -24.08
CA ARG A 343 1.07 1.65 -24.97
C ARG A 343 -0.16 0.81 -25.32
N VAL A 344 -1.34 1.43 -25.30
CA VAL A 344 -2.53 0.95 -26.02
C VAL A 344 -2.36 1.31 -27.50
N LEU A 345 -2.46 0.31 -28.36
CA LEU A 345 -2.42 0.46 -29.81
C LEU A 345 -3.82 0.85 -30.29
N HIS A 346 -3.92 1.89 -31.10
CA HIS A 346 -5.20 2.33 -31.67
C HIS A 346 -4.98 2.97 -33.05
N ALA A 347 -5.98 2.86 -33.92
CA ALA A 347 -5.99 3.55 -35.21
C ALA A 347 -7.41 3.97 -35.57
N ARG A 348 -7.55 5.13 -36.22
CA ARG A 348 -8.86 5.70 -36.63
C ARG A 348 -9.88 5.74 -35.48
N GLY A 349 -9.41 6.08 -34.28
CA GLY A 349 -10.26 6.17 -33.09
C GLY A 349 -10.68 4.82 -32.48
N ARG A 350 -10.12 3.68 -32.90
CA ARG A 350 -10.47 2.35 -32.36
C ARG A 350 -9.24 1.62 -31.81
N ALA A 351 -9.40 0.90 -30.71
CA ALA A 351 -8.40 0.01 -30.15
C ALA A 351 -7.98 -1.09 -31.15
N GLN A 352 -6.70 -1.45 -31.11
CA GLN A 352 -6.11 -2.54 -31.90
C GLN A 352 -5.25 -3.50 -31.05
N GLY A 353 -5.00 -3.16 -29.79
CA GLY A 353 -4.28 -4.02 -28.88
C GLY A 353 -3.46 -3.27 -27.85
N VAL A 354 -2.49 -3.95 -27.25
CA VAL A 354 -1.56 -3.40 -26.25
C VAL A 354 -0.15 -3.85 -26.56
N ARG A 355 0.80 -2.92 -26.52
CA ARG A 355 2.23 -3.20 -26.55
C ARG A 355 2.80 -3.21 -25.14
N ALA A 356 3.53 -4.26 -24.80
CA ALA A 356 4.25 -4.38 -23.54
C ALA A 356 5.76 -4.62 -23.76
N ARG A 357 6.56 -4.11 -22.83
CA ARG A 357 8.01 -4.34 -22.74
C ARG A 357 8.31 -5.57 -21.90
N ARG A 358 9.21 -6.40 -22.40
CA ARG A 358 9.79 -7.58 -21.74
C ARG A 358 11.03 -7.20 -20.90
N PRO A 359 11.47 -8.06 -19.97
CA PRO A 359 12.65 -7.79 -19.14
C PRO A 359 13.95 -7.58 -19.93
N ASP A 360 14.08 -8.19 -21.10
CA ASP A 360 15.24 -8.05 -22.00
C ASP A 360 15.21 -6.77 -22.85
N GLY A 361 14.17 -5.95 -22.70
CA GLY A 361 13.97 -4.70 -23.45
C GLY A 361 13.23 -4.88 -24.78
N THR A 362 12.97 -6.11 -25.23
CA THR A 362 12.15 -6.37 -26.42
C THR A 362 10.66 -6.16 -26.12
N THR A 363 9.81 -6.24 -27.14
CA THR A 363 8.37 -5.96 -27.02
C THR A 363 7.51 -7.16 -27.41
N ILE A 364 6.34 -7.24 -26.80
CA ILE A 364 5.25 -8.13 -27.16
C ILE A 364 3.98 -7.30 -27.44
N ASP A 365 3.28 -7.63 -28.51
CA ASP A 365 2.00 -7.01 -28.87
C ASP A 365 0.86 -8.01 -28.67
N VAL A 366 -0.17 -7.63 -27.91
CA VAL A 366 -1.43 -8.37 -27.79
C VAL A 366 -2.46 -7.65 -28.63
N LEU A 367 -2.79 -8.21 -29.79
CA LEU A 367 -3.79 -7.66 -30.70
C LEU A 367 -5.19 -8.04 -30.22
N ALA A 368 -6.01 -7.02 -29.95
CA ALA A 368 -7.38 -7.13 -29.49
C ALA A 368 -8.14 -5.84 -29.84
N ASP A 369 -9.41 -5.93 -30.21
CA ASP A 369 -10.26 -4.76 -30.45
C ASP A 369 -10.92 -4.23 -29.15
N THR A 370 -10.79 -4.99 -28.06
CA THR A 370 -11.28 -4.66 -26.72
C THR A 370 -10.10 -4.62 -25.77
N VAL A 371 -9.82 -3.46 -25.19
CA VAL A 371 -8.73 -3.23 -24.24
C VAL A 371 -9.31 -2.74 -22.92
N VAL A 372 -9.07 -3.49 -21.85
CA VAL A 372 -9.44 -3.09 -20.48
C VAL A 372 -8.19 -2.61 -19.76
N VAL A 373 -8.14 -1.33 -19.42
CA VAL A 373 -7.06 -0.74 -18.65
C VAL A 373 -7.37 -0.88 -17.16
N ALA A 374 -6.55 -1.67 -16.47
CA ALA A 374 -6.66 -1.95 -15.04
C ALA A 374 -5.29 -1.85 -14.32
N ALA A 375 -4.47 -0.87 -14.72
CA ALA A 375 -3.10 -0.70 -14.23
C ALA A 375 -3.01 -0.02 -12.85
N GLY A 376 -4.16 0.34 -12.26
CA GLY A 376 -4.29 1.03 -10.99
C GLY A 376 -4.24 2.55 -11.14
N ALA A 377 -4.73 3.26 -10.12
CA ALA A 377 -4.86 4.72 -10.15
C ALA A 377 -3.55 5.49 -10.38
N THR A 378 -2.40 4.87 -10.14
CA THR A 378 -1.10 5.50 -10.35
C THR A 378 -0.55 5.30 -11.76
N GLU A 379 -0.82 4.16 -12.41
CA GLU A 379 -0.20 3.83 -13.71
C GLU A 379 -1.17 4.01 -14.88
N THR A 380 -2.48 3.90 -14.68
CA THR A 380 -3.50 4.07 -15.71
C THR A 380 -3.39 5.41 -16.46
N PRO A 381 -3.29 6.57 -15.77
CA PRO A 381 -3.13 7.85 -16.47
C PRO A 381 -1.86 7.92 -17.33
N GLY A 382 -0.74 7.43 -16.80
CA GLY A 382 0.54 7.43 -17.51
C GLY A 382 0.51 6.56 -18.76
N LEU A 383 -0.10 5.38 -18.69
CA LEU A 383 -0.31 4.50 -19.83
C LEU A 383 -1.17 5.17 -20.91
N LEU A 384 -2.31 5.74 -20.53
CA LEU A 384 -3.22 6.42 -21.48
C LEU A 384 -2.54 7.63 -22.15
N CYS A 385 -1.80 8.45 -21.38
CA CYS A 385 -1.01 9.55 -21.92
C CYS A 385 0.06 9.08 -22.93
N ARG A 386 0.85 8.06 -22.59
CA ARG A 386 1.85 7.49 -23.52
C ARG A 386 1.20 6.90 -24.78
N SER A 387 -0.06 6.50 -24.69
CA SER A 387 -0.86 5.93 -25.78
C SER A 387 -1.46 6.98 -26.72
N GLY A 388 -1.29 8.28 -26.46
CA GLY A 388 -1.97 9.32 -27.24
C GLY A 388 -3.47 9.46 -26.89
N LEU A 389 -3.92 8.76 -25.84
CA LEU A 389 -5.29 8.76 -25.33
C LEU A 389 -5.44 9.64 -24.08
N GLY A 390 -4.44 10.48 -23.79
CA GLY A 390 -4.39 11.35 -22.62
C GLY A 390 -4.91 12.76 -22.82
N GLY A 391 -5.70 13.00 -23.89
CA GLY A 391 -6.13 14.36 -24.27
C GLY A 391 -7.10 15.01 -23.28
N HIS A 392 -7.77 14.23 -22.42
CA HIS A 392 -8.74 14.77 -21.48
C HIS A 392 -8.04 15.57 -20.36
N PRO A 393 -8.43 16.83 -20.10
CA PRO A 393 -7.70 17.75 -19.19
C PRO A 393 -7.71 17.32 -17.71
N ARG A 394 -8.65 16.46 -17.33
CA ARG A 394 -8.78 15.90 -15.97
C ARG A 394 -8.09 14.55 -15.77
N LEU A 395 -7.59 13.92 -16.83
CA LEU A 395 -6.87 12.66 -16.68
C LEU A 395 -5.62 12.87 -15.81
N GLY A 396 -5.41 11.96 -14.86
CA GLY A 396 -4.36 12.05 -13.85
C GLY A 396 -4.64 13.07 -12.74
N ARG A 397 -5.74 13.82 -12.75
CA ARG A 397 -6.14 14.71 -11.63
C ARG A 397 -7.09 13.98 -10.67
N ASN A 398 -7.55 14.65 -9.62
CA ASN A 398 -8.51 14.08 -8.66
C ASN A 398 -7.98 12.85 -7.91
N LEU A 399 -6.64 12.78 -7.72
CA LEU A 399 -6.05 11.71 -6.92
C LEU A 399 -6.50 11.88 -5.46
N ALA A 400 -7.32 10.96 -4.99
CA ALA A 400 -7.59 10.72 -3.58
C ALA A 400 -6.67 9.60 -3.10
N LEU A 401 -6.23 9.68 -1.84
CA LEU A 401 -5.28 8.72 -1.26
C LEU A 401 -5.83 7.95 -0.07
N HIS A 402 -6.89 8.46 0.56
CA HIS A 402 -7.37 7.99 1.86
C HIS A 402 -6.22 7.98 2.90
N PRO A 403 -5.63 9.16 3.20
CA PRO A 403 -4.43 9.25 4.02
C PRO A 403 -4.66 8.70 5.42
N ALA A 404 -3.62 8.06 5.95
CA ALA A 404 -3.61 7.38 7.23
C ALA A 404 -2.54 7.96 8.15
N VAL A 405 -2.86 7.98 9.44
CA VAL A 405 -1.95 8.23 10.57
C VAL A 405 -1.97 7.03 11.50
N ALA A 406 -0.94 6.89 12.33
CA ALA A 406 -0.87 5.87 13.35
C ALA A 406 -0.44 6.47 14.69
N LEU A 407 -0.95 5.89 15.77
CA LEU A 407 -0.44 6.06 17.13
C LEU A 407 -0.11 4.70 17.71
N ALA A 408 0.92 4.67 18.55
CA ALA A 408 1.27 3.49 19.30
C ALA A 408 1.15 3.78 20.80
N GLY A 409 0.78 2.79 21.60
CA GLY A 409 0.75 2.87 23.05
C GLY A 409 1.64 1.81 23.65
N ARG A 410 2.43 2.18 24.66
CA ARG A 410 3.18 1.23 25.49
C ARG A 410 2.31 0.80 26.67
N PHE A 411 2.39 -0.48 27.01
CA PHE A 411 1.71 -1.11 28.14
C PHE A 411 2.75 -1.72 29.09
N ASP A 412 2.39 -1.88 30.36
CA ASP A 412 3.28 -2.56 31.32
C ASP A 412 3.27 -4.08 31.13
N HIS A 413 2.22 -4.63 30.53
CA HIS A 413 2.13 -6.04 30.17
C HIS A 413 2.52 -6.27 28.70
N GLU A 414 2.94 -7.50 28.39
CA GLU A 414 3.26 -7.91 27.03
C GLU A 414 2.02 -7.85 26.12
N VAL A 415 2.21 -7.30 24.92
CA VAL A 415 1.19 -7.19 23.87
C VAL A 415 1.57 -8.02 22.64
N THR A 416 2.84 -7.96 22.24
CA THR A 416 3.42 -8.56 21.04
C THR A 416 2.47 -8.45 19.83
N ALA A 417 2.26 -7.22 19.34
CA ALA A 417 1.20 -6.90 18.39
C ALA A 417 1.21 -7.70 17.08
N TRP A 418 2.33 -8.32 16.70
CA TRP A 418 2.46 -9.18 15.52
C TRP A 418 2.09 -10.65 15.76
N ARG A 419 1.79 -11.04 17.01
CA ARG A 419 1.14 -12.32 17.35
C ARG A 419 -0.37 -12.13 17.29
N GLY A 420 -0.87 -12.04 16.07
CA GLY A 420 -2.26 -11.70 15.80
C GLY A 420 -2.53 -11.50 14.32
N VAL A 421 -3.77 -11.18 14.02
CA VAL A 421 -4.15 -10.72 12.69
C VAL A 421 -3.64 -9.29 12.48
N LEU A 422 -3.06 -9.02 11.30
CA LEU A 422 -2.45 -7.73 10.95
C LEU A 422 -3.42 -6.55 11.16
N GLN A 423 -4.63 -6.64 10.61
CA GLN A 423 -5.73 -5.69 10.84
C GLN A 423 -6.93 -6.46 11.34
N SER A 424 -7.25 -6.35 12.63
CA SER A 424 -8.07 -7.36 13.30
C SER A 424 -9.40 -6.84 13.87
N ALA A 425 -9.42 -5.63 14.38
CA ALA A 425 -10.62 -4.96 14.91
C ALA A 425 -10.66 -3.51 14.44
N ALA A 426 -11.88 -2.96 14.31
CA ALA A 426 -12.12 -1.58 13.93
C ALA A 426 -13.12 -0.89 14.85
N VAL A 427 -13.01 0.43 14.92
CA VAL A 427 -13.93 1.36 15.57
C VAL A 427 -14.43 2.32 14.51
N ASP A 428 -15.74 2.35 14.31
CA ASP A 428 -16.44 3.15 13.29
C ASP A 428 -17.30 4.27 13.88
N GLU A 429 -17.27 4.48 15.20
CA GLU A 429 -17.98 5.54 15.93
C GLU A 429 -17.87 6.94 15.27
N LEU A 430 -16.71 7.26 14.70
CA LEU A 430 -16.42 8.56 14.08
C LEU A 430 -16.57 8.54 12.55
N HIS A 431 -17.00 7.43 11.96
CA HIS A 431 -17.01 7.25 10.51
C HIS A 431 -18.10 8.11 9.85
N ALA A 432 -19.33 8.01 10.31
CA ALA A 432 -20.45 8.76 9.72
C ALA A 432 -20.30 10.30 9.87
N VAL A 433 -19.72 10.76 10.98
CA VAL A 433 -19.62 12.20 11.30
C VAL A 433 -18.33 12.83 10.76
N HIS A 434 -17.20 12.13 10.89
CA HIS A 434 -15.89 12.69 10.58
C HIS A 434 -15.18 11.99 9.41
N GLY A 435 -15.72 10.88 8.91
CA GLY A 435 -15.06 10.05 7.90
C GLY A 435 -13.80 9.38 8.43
N VAL A 436 -13.75 9.07 9.73
CA VAL A 436 -12.60 8.47 10.42
C VAL A 436 -12.93 7.01 10.73
N LEU A 437 -12.10 6.09 10.21
CA LEU A 437 -12.13 4.67 10.57
C LEU A 437 -10.83 4.31 11.29
N ILE A 438 -10.94 3.83 12.53
CA ILE A 438 -9.80 3.43 13.35
C ILE A 438 -9.69 1.91 13.34
N GLU A 439 -8.48 1.39 13.19
CA GLU A 439 -8.21 -0.04 13.15
C GLU A 439 -7.03 -0.40 14.04
N ALA A 440 -7.13 -1.53 14.72
CA ALA A 440 -5.97 -2.20 15.30
C ALA A 440 -5.12 -2.72 14.16
N THR A 441 -3.90 -2.22 14.03
CA THR A 441 -3.00 -2.55 12.93
C THR A 441 -1.63 -2.96 13.45
N SER A 442 -0.99 -3.87 12.76
CA SER A 442 0.36 -4.34 13.05
C SER A 442 1.12 -4.53 11.74
N THR A 443 2.40 -4.84 11.85
CA THR A 443 3.24 -5.17 10.69
C THR A 443 3.87 -6.54 10.91
N PRO A 444 4.48 -7.15 9.89
CA PRO A 444 5.41 -8.24 10.13
C PRO A 444 6.44 -7.83 11.21
N PRO A 445 6.83 -8.75 12.11
CA PRO A 445 7.77 -8.47 13.18
C PRO A 445 9.04 -7.77 12.66
N GLY A 446 9.48 -6.75 13.40
CA GLY A 446 10.64 -5.92 13.05
C GLY A 446 10.46 -4.94 11.88
N MET A 447 9.48 -5.13 11.00
CA MET A 447 9.32 -4.32 9.78
C MET A 447 8.51 -3.02 10.00
N GLY A 448 7.93 -2.83 11.19
CA GLY A 448 7.15 -1.63 11.58
C GLY A 448 7.86 -0.68 12.54
N SER A 449 9.13 -0.91 12.84
CA SER A 449 9.87 -0.19 13.89
C SER A 449 10.10 1.30 13.61
N MET A 450 9.71 1.80 12.43
CA MET A 450 9.81 3.22 12.05
C MET A 450 8.98 4.16 12.95
N VAL A 451 8.01 3.64 13.71
CA VAL A 451 7.23 4.41 14.70
C VAL A 451 8.05 4.80 15.93
N PHE A 452 9.16 4.10 16.21
CA PHE A 452 9.92 4.32 17.43
C PHE A 452 10.75 5.61 17.38
N PRO A 453 10.71 6.42 18.46
CA PRO A 453 11.40 7.70 18.50
C PRO A 453 12.88 7.55 18.84
N GLY A 454 13.60 8.66 18.63
CA GLY A 454 15.00 8.77 19.01
C GLY A 454 15.97 8.10 18.05
N TYR A 455 17.23 8.11 18.48
CA TYR A 455 18.37 7.46 17.87
C TYR A 455 19.24 6.90 19.00
N GLY A 456 20.19 6.01 18.71
CA GLY A 456 21.12 5.54 19.73
C GLY A 456 20.42 4.77 20.85
N ALA A 457 20.74 5.14 22.10
CA ALA A 457 20.23 4.46 23.30
C ALA A 457 18.70 4.51 23.40
N GLU A 458 18.08 5.65 23.09
CA GLU A 458 16.62 5.81 23.17
C GLU A 458 15.92 4.83 22.22
N LEU A 459 16.38 4.76 20.97
CA LEU A 459 15.80 3.90 19.94
C LEU A 459 15.99 2.42 20.26
N LEU A 460 17.18 2.01 20.74
CA LEU A 460 17.43 0.64 21.17
C LEU A 460 16.50 0.25 22.32
N GLY A 461 16.32 1.13 23.32
CA GLY A 461 15.38 0.88 24.41
C GLY A 461 13.93 0.71 23.94
N TRP A 462 13.52 1.38 22.85
CA TRP A 462 12.21 1.15 22.23
C TRP A 462 12.13 -0.18 21.47
N LEU A 463 13.18 -0.57 20.76
CA LEU A 463 13.25 -1.86 20.09
C LEU A 463 13.15 -3.02 21.08
N ASP A 464 13.82 -2.92 22.24
CA ASP A 464 13.74 -3.90 23.33
C ASP A 464 12.32 -4.01 23.92
N ARG A 465 11.60 -2.88 23.95
CA ARG A 465 10.21 -2.80 24.45
C ARG A 465 9.16 -3.03 23.36
N ALA A 466 9.53 -3.41 22.14
CA ALA A 466 8.58 -3.55 21.04
C ALA A 466 7.44 -4.55 21.33
N ALA A 467 7.72 -5.59 22.14
CA ALA A 467 6.73 -6.56 22.60
C ALA A 467 5.67 -5.97 23.55
N HIS A 468 5.84 -4.74 24.05
CA HIS A 468 4.92 -4.05 24.95
C HIS A 468 4.11 -2.95 24.25
N VAL A 469 4.15 -2.90 22.92
CA VAL A 469 3.55 -1.83 22.14
C VAL A 469 2.37 -2.35 21.33
N ALA A 470 1.24 -1.64 21.43
CA ALA A 470 0.07 -1.77 20.56
C ALA A 470 0.06 -0.61 19.56
N THR A 471 -0.47 -0.83 18.35
CA THR A 471 -0.54 0.21 17.30
C THR A 471 -1.94 0.29 16.74
N PHE A 472 -2.50 1.50 16.75
CA PHE A 472 -3.76 1.82 16.09
C PHE A 472 -3.48 2.74 14.90
N GLY A 473 -4.14 2.46 13.79
CA GLY A 473 -4.09 3.27 12.58
C GLY A 473 -5.47 3.88 12.32
N ALA A 474 -5.51 5.09 11.79
CA ALA A 474 -6.75 5.72 11.37
C ALA A 474 -6.61 6.30 9.98
N MET A 475 -7.60 6.03 9.14
CA MET A 475 -7.70 6.60 7.80
C MET A 475 -8.80 7.65 7.77
N VAL A 476 -8.61 8.68 6.94
CA VAL A 476 -9.60 9.77 6.79
C VAL A 476 -10.06 9.92 5.35
N ALA A 477 -11.37 10.01 5.17
CA ALA A 477 -11.99 10.30 3.89
C ALA A 477 -11.51 11.66 3.35
N ASP A 478 -10.67 11.66 2.31
CA ASP A 478 -10.13 12.87 1.70
C ASP A 478 -10.93 13.32 0.46
N ARG A 479 -10.93 14.63 0.21
CA ARG A 479 -11.74 15.23 -0.87
C ARG A 479 -11.02 15.30 -2.23
N GLY A 480 -10.09 14.39 -2.51
CA GLY A 480 -9.42 14.27 -3.82
C GLY A 480 -8.62 15.51 -4.24
N ALA A 481 -7.37 15.64 -3.76
CA ALA A 481 -6.56 16.85 -3.96
C ALA A 481 -5.13 16.57 -4.47
N GLY A 482 -4.98 15.54 -5.30
CA GLY A 482 -3.70 15.21 -5.92
C GLY A 482 -3.75 15.09 -7.43
N ARG A 483 -2.58 14.79 -7.99
CA ARG A 483 -2.41 14.43 -9.39
C ARG A 483 -1.30 13.39 -9.59
N VAL A 484 -1.43 12.63 -10.64
CA VAL A 484 -0.47 11.70 -11.20
C VAL A 484 -0.05 12.23 -12.56
N PHE A 485 1.25 12.20 -12.84
CA PHE A 485 1.82 12.61 -14.11
C PHE A 485 3.11 11.83 -14.38
N SER A 486 3.57 11.82 -15.62
CA SER A 486 4.81 11.12 -15.98
C SER A 486 5.92 12.10 -16.37
N VAL A 487 7.15 11.82 -15.95
CA VAL A 487 8.36 12.55 -16.36
C VAL A 487 9.41 11.53 -16.77
N GLY A 488 9.93 11.62 -18.00
CA GLY A 488 10.93 10.67 -18.50
C GLY A 488 10.46 9.20 -18.52
N GLY A 489 9.15 8.96 -18.59
CA GLY A 489 8.55 7.62 -18.53
C GLY A 489 8.26 7.08 -17.13
N GLU A 490 8.72 7.79 -16.08
CA GLU A 490 8.47 7.45 -14.68
C GLU A 490 7.19 8.13 -14.15
N THR A 491 6.45 7.40 -13.32
CA THR A 491 5.22 7.88 -12.69
C THR A 491 5.56 8.71 -11.45
N LEU A 492 5.09 9.96 -11.40
CA LEU A 492 5.21 10.87 -10.27
C LEU A 492 3.83 11.22 -9.72
N LEU A 493 3.76 11.30 -8.39
CA LEU A 493 2.55 11.64 -7.67
C LEU A 493 2.78 12.95 -6.91
N ARG A 494 1.81 13.86 -6.99
CA ARG A 494 1.76 15.06 -6.16
C ARG A 494 0.45 15.07 -5.40
N TYR A 495 0.52 15.24 -4.09
CA TYR A 495 -0.64 15.26 -3.21
C TYR A 495 -0.43 16.31 -2.13
N ASN A 496 -1.41 17.20 -1.92
CA ASN A 496 -1.39 18.08 -0.77
C ASN A 496 -2.70 17.90 -0.02
N ILE A 497 -2.59 17.57 1.26
CA ILE A 497 -3.76 17.40 2.09
C ILE A 497 -4.54 18.72 2.21
N ALA A 498 -5.85 18.67 2.00
CA ALA A 498 -6.72 19.82 2.18
C ALA A 498 -6.80 20.20 3.66
N ARG A 499 -7.05 21.48 3.96
CA ARG A 499 -7.16 21.96 5.36
C ARG A 499 -8.24 21.23 6.15
N GLY A 500 -9.38 20.94 5.52
CA GLY A 500 -10.46 20.17 6.16
C GLY A 500 -10.05 18.73 6.48
N ASP A 501 -9.34 18.06 5.58
CA ASP A 501 -8.90 16.67 5.79
C ASP A 501 -7.76 16.59 6.84
N ALA A 502 -6.92 17.61 6.90
CA ALA A 502 -5.93 17.75 7.96
C ALA A 502 -6.55 17.86 9.36
N ALA A 503 -7.71 18.52 9.49
CA ALA A 503 -8.43 18.58 10.77
C ALA A 503 -9.02 17.22 11.18
N LYS A 504 -9.47 16.41 10.20
CA LYS A 504 -9.91 15.02 10.45
C LYS A 504 -8.76 14.16 10.99
N LEU A 505 -7.55 14.31 10.45
CA LEU A 505 -6.37 13.59 10.97
C LEU A 505 -6.08 13.94 12.43
N VAL A 506 -6.19 15.20 12.82
CA VAL A 506 -6.01 15.61 14.22
C VAL A 506 -7.09 14.99 15.11
N THR A 507 -8.34 14.99 14.64
CA THR A 507 -9.47 14.31 15.32
C THR A 507 -9.19 12.82 15.50
N ALA A 508 -8.65 12.17 14.45
CA ALA A 508 -8.31 10.75 14.47
C ALA A 508 -7.16 10.44 15.46
N LEU A 509 -6.12 11.28 15.52
CA LEU A 509 -5.04 11.15 16.49
C LEU A 509 -5.56 11.27 17.93
N GLU A 510 -6.42 12.25 18.20
CA GLU A 510 -7.01 12.40 19.54
C GLU A 510 -7.87 11.18 19.91
N ALA A 511 -8.68 10.68 18.98
CA ALA A 511 -9.54 9.51 19.19
C ALA A 511 -8.74 8.23 19.44
N MET A 512 -7.68 7.98 18.67
CA MET A 512 -6.75 6.87 18.91
C MET A 512 -6.06 7.00 20.26
N GLY A 513 -5.67 8.21 20.67
CA GLY A 513 -5.11 8.45 22.00
C GLY A 513 -6.11 8.13 23.13
N LYS A 514 -7.38 8.53 22.98
CA LYS A 514 -8.47 8.17 23.91
C LYS A 514 -8.58 6.66 24.05
N LEU A 515 -8.63 5.94 22.93
CA LEU A 515 -8.70 4.47 22.91
C LEU A 515 -7.49 3.82 23.60
N LEU A 516 -6.26 4.28 23.30
CA LEU A 516 -5.05 3.72 23.90
C LEU A 516 -5.02 3.93 25.42
N PHE A 517 -5.31 5.13 25.91
CA PHE A 517 -5.36 5.39 27.35
C PHE A 517 -6.51 4.64 28.03
N ALA A 518 -7.68 4.55 27.41
CA ALA A 518 -8.81 3.76 27.92
C ALA A 518 -8.49 2.25 27.99
N ALA A 519 -7.68 1.75 27.05
CA ALA A 519 -7.18 0.37 27.05
C ALA A 519 -6.07 0.12 28.08
N GLY A 520 -5.57 1.16 28.76
CA GLY A 520 -4.53 1.05 29.80
C GLY A 520 -3.10 1.31 29.32
N ALA A 521 -2.90 2.03 28.21
CA ALA A 521 -1.57 2.48 27.81
C ALA A 521 -1.00 3.45 28.85
N VAL A 522 0.26 3.25 29.24
CA VAL A 522 0.95 4.11 30.20
C VAL A 522 1.64 5.30 29.52
N GLU A 523 1.98 5.16 28.24
CA GLU A 523 2.41 6.26 27.39
C GLU A 523 2.03 6.00 25.93
N VAL A 524 1.78 7.08 25.20
CA VAL A 524 1.45 7.07 23.76
C VAL A 524 2.59 7.68 22.97
N LEU A 525 3.07 6.94 21.98
CA LEU A 525 4.03 7.40 20.98
C LEU A 525 3.27 8.19 19.91
N THR A 526 3.57 9.47 19.81
CA THR A 526 2.76 10.43 19.05
C THR A 526 3.12 10.49 17.56
N GLY A 527 4.31 10.01 17.20
CA GLY A 527 4.89 10.21 15.87
C GLY A 527 5.27 11.68 15.57
N LEU A 528 5.19 12.57 16.56
CA LEU A 528 5.48 13.99 16.42
C LEU A 528 6.86 14.34 16.99
N PRO A 529 7.77 14.96 16.22
CA PRO A 529 9.12 15.27 16.69
C PRO A 529 9.19 16.17 17.93
N ALA A 530 8.18 17.01 18.17
CA ALA A 530 8.16 17.97 19.28
C ALA A 530 7.95 17.31 20.65
N ALA A 531 7.18 16.23 20.70
CA ALA A 531 6.94 15.44 21.90
C ALA A 531 6.69 14.00 21.48
N PRO A 532 7.76 13.19 21.32
CA PRO A 532 7.67 11.86 20.75
C PRO A 532 6.79 10.90 21.56
N THR A 533 6.67 11.14 22.87
CA THR A 533 5.72 10.45 23.76
C THR A 533 4.93 11.43 24.63
N VAL A 534 3.75 10.98 25.07
CA VAL A 534 2.90 11.65 26.07
C VAL A 534 2.31 10.61 27.02
N ALA A 535 2.19 10.96 28.30
CA ALA A 535 1.71 10.06 29.36
C ALA A 535 0.22 10.27 29.72
N SER A 536 -0.48 11.21 29.07
CA SER A 536 -1.89 11.47 29.35
C SER A 536 -2.63 12.07 28.16
N LEU A 537 -3.95 11.91 28.15
CA LEU A 537 -4.81 12.49 27.11
C LEU A 537 -4.76 14.02 27.08
N PRO A 538 -4.81 14.76 28.22
CA PRO A 538 -4.65 16.22 28.19
C PRO A 538 -3.32 16.65 27.55
N ALA A 539 -2.21 15.95 27.84
CA ALA A 539 -0.92 16.23 27.22
C ALA A 539 -0.93 15.99 25.70
N LEU A 540 -1.63 14.94 25.24
CA LEU A 540 -1.83 14.68 23.81
C LEU A 540 -2.63 15.81 23.14
N GLN A 541 -3.75 16.22 23.74
CA GLN A 541 -4.61 17.30 23.21
C GLN A 541 -3.83 18.61 23.10
N ASP A 542 -3.06 18.94 24.13
CA ASP A 542 -2.17 20.09 24.17
C ASP A 542 -1.11 20.07 23.04
N LEU A 543 -0.50 18.91 22.81
CA LEU A 543 0.46 18.72 21.73
C LEU A 543 -0.20 18.89 20.37
N LEU A 544 -1.36 18.28 20.15
CA LEU A 544 -2.11 18.35 18.90
C LEU A 544 -2.54 19.79 18.58
N ALA A 545 -3.00 20.54 19.58
CA ALA A 545 -3.40 21.95 19.44
C ALA A 545 -2.24 22.86 18.99
N ARG A 546 -1.00 22.54 19.37
CA ARG A 546 0.20 23.30 19.00
C ARG A 546 0.92 22.74 17.76
N SER A 547 0.49 21.59 17.26
CA SER A 547 1.14 20.90 16.15
C SER A 547 0.63 21.36 14.79
N SER A 548 1.49 21.28 13.78
CA SER A 548 1.10 21.55 12.40
C SER A 548 0.80 20.24 11.68
N PRO A 549 -0.36 20.08 11.01
CA PRO A 549 -0.67 18.90 10.21
C PRO A 549 0.34 18.62 9.09
N LYS A 550 1.13 19.63 8.69
CA LYS A 550 2.21 19.50 7.71
C LYS A 550 3.39 18.66 8.21
N ARG A 551 3.47 18.41 9.52
CA ARG A 551 4.53 17.62 10.17
C ARG A 551 4.11 16.19 10.50
N LEU A 552 2.90 15.79 10.12
CA LEU A 552 2.43 14.41 10.32
C LEU A 552 3.17 13.46 9.37
N HIS A 553 3.45 12.25 9.85
CA HIS A 553 3.86 11.15 8.99
C HIS A 553 2.62 10.46 8.44
N LEU A 554 2.46 10.51 7.11
CA LEU A 554 1.30 9.91 6.44
C LEU A 554 1.72 8.69 5.62
N ALA A 555 0.88 7.66 5.69
CA ALA A 555 0.86 6.58 4.72
C ALA A 555 -0.48 6.59 3.99
N ALA A 556 -0.53 5.97 2.82
CA ALA A 556 -1.78 5.77 2.09
C ALA A 556 -1.70 4.48 1.29
N PHE A 557 -2.83 3.79 1.22
CA PHE A 557 -2.92 2.48 0.57
C PHE A 557 -3.99 2.44 -0.52
N HIS A 558 -4.74 3.53 -0.69
CA HIS A 558 -5.97 3.57 -1.48
C HIS A 558 -5.95 4.71 -2.52
N PRO A 559 -4.97 4.75 -3.45
CA PRO A 559 -5.00 5.73 -4.52
C PRO A 559 -6.20 5.48 -5.45
N THR A 560 -7.02 6.52 -5.71
CA THR A 560 -8.21 6.45 -6.58
C THR A 560 -8.40 7.71 -7.44
N GLY A 561 -9.36 7.68 -8.37
CA GLY A 561 -9.96 8.89 -9.00
C GLY A 561 -9.22 9.52 -10.16
N THR A 562 -8.10 8.96 -10.58
CA THR A 562 -7.23 9.55 -11.61
C THR A 562 -7.70 9.38 -13.05
N ALA A 563 -8.73 8.57 -13.28
CA ALA A 563 -9.48 8.47 -14.53
C ALA A 563 -10.98 8.35 -14.20
N ALA A 564 -11.47 9.29 -13.39
CA ALA A 564 -12.82 9.28 -12.85
C ALA A 564 -13.90 9.04 -13.93
N ALA A 565 -14.82 8.12 -13.62
CA ALA A 565 -15.99 7.84 -14.44
C ALA A 565 -17.18 8.70 -14.02
N GLY A 566 -17.95 9.15 -15.01
CA GLY A 566 -19.14 9.96 -14.77
C GLY A 566 -19.75 10.56 -16.04
N SER A 567 -20.94 11.13 -15.91
CA SER A 567 -21.78 11.59 -17.02
C SER A 567 -21.23 12.86 -17.67
N ASP A 568 -20.61 13.75 -16.88
CA ASP A 568 -20.04 15.00 -17.35
C ASP A 568 -18.71 14.78 -18.10
N ALA A 569 -18.76 14.94 -19.42
CA ALA A 569 -17.61 14.77 -20.31
C ALA A 569 -16.52 15.86 -20.19
N GLN A 570 -16.77 16.96 -19.45
CA GLN A 570 -15.74 17.97 -19.16
C GLN A 570 -14.92 17.59 -17.93
N HIS A 571 -15.54 16.85 -17.00
CA HIS A 571 -14.94 16.50 -15.72
C HIS A 571 -14.43 15.05 -15.65
N CYS A 572 -15.08 14.13 -16.37
CA CYS A 572 -14.83 12.69 -16.29
C CYS A 572 -14.24 12.17 -17.61
N PRO A 573 -12.94 11.76 -17.63
CA PRO A 573 -12.32 11.17 -18.82
C PRO A 573 -12.95 9.83 -19.23
N VAL A 574 -13.61 9.15 -18.30
CA VAL A 574 -14.31 7.89 -18.52
C VAL A 574 -15.82 8.16 -18.42
N ASP A 575 -16.61 7.55 -19.29
CA ASP A 575 -18.07 7.68 -19.27
C ASP A 575 -18.71 6.84 -18.13
N PRO A 576 -20.02 6.99 -17.86
CA PRO A 576 -20.69 6.23 -16.80
C PRO A 576 -20.66 4.71 -16.96
N ARG A 577 -20.40 4.19 -18.17
CA ARG A 577 -20.35 2.74 -18.46
C ARG A 577 -18.92 2.19 -18.34
N GLY A 578 -17.92 3.03 -18.11
CA GLY A 578 -16.52 2.65 -18.01
C GLY A 578 -15.73 2.77 -19.31
N ARG A 579 -16.29 3.39 -20.37
CA ARG A 579 -15.56 3.62 -21.63
C ARG A 579 -14.67 4.83 -21.52
N LEU A 580 -13.45 4.72 -22.03
CA LEU A 580 -12.58 5.87 -22.19
C LEU A 580 -13.12 6.79 -23.30
N ARG A 581 -13.32 8.07 -23.00
CA ARG A 581 -13.84 9.02 -24.00
C ARG A 581 -12.81 9.28 -25.10
N GLY A 582 -13.28 9.37 -26.34
CA GLY A 582 -12.46 9.70 -27.51
C GLY A 582 -11.79 8.51 -28.19
N VAL A 583 -12.09 7.28 -27.77
CA VAL A 583 -11.62 6.05 -28.44
C VAL A 583 -12.61 4.91 -28.22
N ASP A 584 -12.88 4.16 -29.28
CA ASP A 584 -13.70 2.96 -29.24
C ASP A 584 -12.88 1.75 -28.81
N GLY A 585 -13.49 0.88 -28.00
CA GLY A 585 -12.87 -0.39 -27.57
C GLY A 585 -11.84 -0.24 -26.44
N VAL A 586 -11.70 0.93 -25.81
CA VAL A 586 -10.87 1.09 -24.59
C VAL A 586 -11.77 1.37 -23.38
N TRP A 587 -11.61 0.54 -22.36
CA TRP A 587 -12.39 0.58 -21.12
C TRP A 587 -11.44 0.72 -19.92
N VAL A 588 -11.94 1.24 -18.81
CA VAL A 588 -11.16 1.37 -17.57
C VAL A 588 -11.89 0.66 -16.44
N ALA A 589 -11.19 -0.25 -15.75
CA ALA A 589 -11.78 -1.12 -14.73
C ALA A 589 -10.82 -1.30 -13.54
N ASP A 590 -10.41 -0.20 -12.90
CA ASP A 590 -9.60 -0.20 -11.69
C ASP A 590 -9.94 0.98 -10.77
N ALA A 591 -9.15 1.17 -9.70
CA ALA A 591 -9.31 2.26 -8.74
C ALA A 591 -9.36 3.68 -9.32
N SER A 592 -8.82 3.90 -10.52
CA SER A 592 -8.84 5.20 -11.19
C SER A 592 -10.24 5.68 -11.54
N ILE A 593 -11.21 4.78 -11.75
CA ILE A 593 -12.57 5.14 -12.16
C ILE A 593 -13.44 5.68 -11.02
N LEU A 594 -13.08 5.36 -9.77
CA LEU A 594 -13.80 5.81 -8.58
C LEU A 594 -13.75 7.34 -8.48
N PRO A 595 -14.86 8.07 -8.66
CA PRO A 595 -14.81 9.51 -8.85
C PRO A 595 -14.50 10.29 -7.56
N SER A 596 -14.62 9.66 -6.40
CA SER A 596 -14.20 10.20 -5.11
C SER A 596 -13.73 9.10 -4.15
N CYS A 597 -13.20 9.48 -2.98
CA CYS A 597 -12.74 8.54 -1.96
C CYS A 597 -13.91 7.63 -1.50
N PRO A 598 -13.73 6.30 -1.44
CA PRO A 598 -14.79 5.39 -0.99
C PRO A 598 -15.01 5.39 0.53
N GLU A 599 -14.22 6.17 1.29
CA GLU A 599 -14.29 6.31 2.75
C GLU A 599 -13.99 5.04 3.57
N VAL A 600 -13.81 3.91 2.89
CA VAL A 600 -13.39 2.61 3.42
C VAL A 600 -12.32 1.99 2.50
N ASN A 601 -11.84 0.79 2.80
CA ASN A 601 -10.90 0.08 1.93
C ASN A 601 -11.53 -0.19 0.56
N PRO A 602 -10.88 0.19 -0.56
CA PRO A 602 -11.52 0.28 -1.86
C PRO A 602 -11.63 -1.06 -2.59
N GLN A 603 -11.07 -2.16 -2.07
CA GLN A 603 -10.99 -3.43 -2.80
C GLN A 603 -12.37 -3.90 -3.29
N MET A 604 -13.36 -3.88 -2.40
CA MET A 604 -14.74 -4.27 -2.72
C MET A 604 -15.33 -3.39 -3.82
N SER A 605 -15.23 -2.06 -3.68
CA SER A 605 -15.75 -1.09 -4.65
C SER A 605 -15.07 -1.22 -6.02
N ILE A 606 -13.76 -1.42 -6.05
CA ILE A 606 -13.00 -1.61 -7.30
C ILE A 606 -13.46 -2.88 -8.01
N MET A 607 -13.59 -3.98 -7.27
CA MET A 607 -13.97 -5.27 -7.84
C MET A 607 -15.41 -5.26 -8.35
N ALA A 608 -16.34 -4.66 -7.59
CA ALA A 608 -17.75 -4.57 -7.97
C ALA A 608 -17.96 -3.70 -9.21
N LEU A 609 -17.33 -2.52 -9.28
CA LEU A 609 -17.41 -1.69 -10.49
C LEU A 609 -16.70 -2.33 -11.68
N ALA A 610 -15.60 -3.08 -11.46
CA ALA A 610 -14.94 -3.80 -12.55
C ALA A 610 -15.82 -4.92 -13.15
N LEU A 611 -16.59 -5.64 -12.32
CA LEU A 611 -17.62 -6.56 -12.81
C LEU A 611 -18.67 -5.82 -13.62
N ALA A 612 -19.16 -4.70 -13.10
CA ALA A 612 -20.16 -3.89 -13.78
C ALA A 612 -19.67 -3.38 -15.15
N VAL A 613 -18.44 -2.87 -15.24
CA VAL A 613 -17.82 -2.45 -16.52
C VAL A 613 -17.67 -3.65 -17.47
N ALA A 614 -17.25 -4.81 -16.96
CA ALA A 614 -17.07 -5.99 -17.80
C ALA A 614 -18.40 -6.49 -18.39
N ASP A 615 -19.50 -6.40 -17.65
CA ASP A 615 -20.84 -6.71 -18.18
C ASP A 615 -21.26 -5.72 -19.28
N GLU A 616 -20.91 -4.43 -19.17
CA GLU A 616 -21.13 -3.46 -20.24
C GLU A 616 -20.33 -3.79 -21.51
N ILE A 617 -19.12 -4.34 -21.37
CA ILE A 617 -18.31 -4.82 -22.51
C ILE A 617 -18.98 -6.02 -23.19
N VAL A 618 -19.46 -6.99 -22.40
CA VAL A 618 -20.13 -8.18 -22.94
C VAL A 618 -21.41 -7.78 -23.67
N ALA A 619 -22.22 -6.89 -23.07
CA ALA A 619 -23.44 -6.40 -23.69
C ALA A 619 -23.18 -5.66 -25.01
N ASP A 620 -22.13 -4.83 -25.08
CA ASP A 620 -21.79 -4.08 -26.30
C ASP A 620 -21.34 -4.96 -27.47
N ARG A 621 -20.84 -6.17 -27.19
CA ARG A 621 -20.44 -7.15 -28.23
C ARG A 621 -21.59 -8.04 -28.70
N GLN A 622 -22.70 -8.08 -27.97
CA GLN A 622 -23.90 -8.85 -28.34
C GLN A 622 -24.90 -8.03 -29.17
N VAL A 623 -24.70 -6.72 -29.26
CA VAL A 623 -25.41 -5.77 -30.14
C VAL A 623 -24.61 -5.59 -31.43
#